data_AF-A0A383DTN0-F1
#
_entry.id   AF-A0A383DTN0-F1
#
_cell.length_a   1.000
_cell.length_b   1.000
_cell.length_c   1.000
_cell.angle_alpha   90.00
_cell.angle_beta   90.00
_cell.angle_gamma   90.00
#
_symmetry.space_group_name_H-M   'P 1'
#
loop_
_entity.id
_entity.type
_entity.pdbx_description
1 polymer ?
#
loop_
_entity_poly.entity_id
_entity_poly.type
_entity_poly.pdbx_seq_one_letter_code
_entity_poly.pdbx_strand_id
1 'polypeptide(L)'
;MKNSRDQSPENIVDHWVEYFNNGNLERLLDMYHEEATLLPTFSPNLLSTPEQIEEYFVRTIEHQASVEIDDGRTIKKKLSENMYLMTG
;
A
#
# COMPACT_ATOMS: atom_id res chain seq x y z
N MET A 1 5.94 -15.09 16.96
CA MET A 1 6.88 -14.29 16.16
C MET A 1 6.87 -14.85 14.74
N LYS A 2 6.14 -14.24 13.80
CA LYS A 2 6.15 -14.68 12.39
C LYS A 2 7.48 -14.23 11.77
N ASN A 3 8.26 -15.18 11.27
CA ASN A 3 9.54 -14.94 10.63
C ASN A 3 9.33 -14.05 9.39
N SER A 4 9.99 -12.89 9.37
CA SER A 4 10.04 -11.91 8.28
C SER A 4 10.86 -12.37 7.05
N ARG A 5 11.15 -13.68 6.94
CA ARG A 5 12.11 -14.22 5.95
C ARG A 5 11.53 -14.47 4.55
N ASP A 6 10.20 -14.37 4.38
CA ASP A 6 9.50 -14.63 3.11
C ASP A 6 8.76 -13.41 2.52
N GLN A 7 8.96 -12.21 3.05
CA GLN A 7 8.35 -10.99 2.50
C GLN A 7 9.33 -10.29 1.57
N SER A 8 9.23 -10.60 0.26
CA SER A 8 9.77 -9.71 -0.77
C SER A 8 8.95 -8.41 -0.78
N PRO A 9 9.54 -7.25 -1.12
CA PRO A 9 8.77 -6.01 -1.23
C PRO A 9 7.67 -6.12 -2.29
N GLU A 10 7.85 -6.94 -3.33
CA GLU A 10 6.82 -7.25 -4.33
C GLU A 10 5.58 -7.87 -3.68
N ASN A 11 5.75 -8.88 -2.81
CA ASN A 11 4.63 -9.49 -2.10
C ASN A 11 3.85 -8.49 -1.25
N ILE A 12 4.48 -7.43 -0.76
CA ILE A 12 3.79 -6.37 -0.01
C ILE A 12 2.93 -5.55 -0.96
N VAL A 13 3.45 -5.17 -2.13
CA VAL A 13 2.69 -4.38 -3.12
C VAL A 13 1.58 -5.21 -3.76
N ASP A 14 1.81 -6.49 -4.03
CA ASP A 14 0.80 -7.40 -4.60
C ASP A 14 -0.40 -7.56 -3.66
N HIS A 15 -0.17 -7.81 -2.36
CA HIS A 15 -1.24 -7.87 -1.38
C HIS A 15 -1.98 -6.53 -1.27
N TRP A 16 -1.26 -5.40 -1.34
CA TRP A 16 -1.88 -4.08 -1.30
C TRP A 16 -2.85 -3.89 -2.47
N VAL A 17 -2.44 -4.26 -3.69
CA VAL A 17 -3.29 -4.19 -4.89
C VAL A 17 -4.47 -5.14 -4.80
N GLU A 18 -4.24 -6.37 -4.33
CA GLU A 18 -5.30 -7.35 -4.11
C GLU A 18 -6.36 -6.82 -3.14
N TYR A 19 -5.95 -6.31 -1.97
CA TYR A 19 -6.90 -5.81 -0.97
C TYR A 19 -7.60 -4.54 -1.43
N PHE A 20 -6.90 -3.63 -2.10
CA PHE A 20 -7.48 -2.42 -2.66
C PHE A 20 -8.55 -2.72 -3.72
N ASN A 21 -8.21 -3.53 -4.73
CA ASN A 21 -9.11 -3.84 -5.84
C ASN A 21 -10.32 -4.68 -5.42
N ASN A 22 -10.19 -5.51 -4.38
CA ASN A 22 -11.30 -6.29 -3.83
C ASN A 22 -12.13 -5.51 -2.78
N GLY A 23 -11.78 -4.25 -2.50
CA GLY A 23 -12.46 -3.45 -1.47
C GLY A 23 -12.32 -4.02 -0.06
N ASN A 24 -11.25 -4.77 0.22
CA ASN A 24 -11.00 -5.38 1.52
C ASN A 24 -10.37 -4.36 2.48
N LEU A 25 -11.20 -3.44 2.98
CA LEU A 25 -10.78 -2.33 3.83
C LEU A 25 -10.02 -2.78 5.09
N GLU A 26 -10.51 -3.82 5.78
CA GLU A 26 -9.88 -4.35 6.99
C GLU A 26 -8.43 -4.79 6.72
N ARG A 27 -8.22 -5.60 5.68
CA ARG A 27 -6.87 -6.08 5.33
C ARG A 27 -5.98 -4.98 4.80
N LEU A 28 -6.54 -4.02 4.07
CA LEU A 28 -5.80 -2.88 3.54
C LEU A 28 -5.27 -1.99 4.68
N LEU A 29 -6.10 -1.71 5.69
CA LEU A 29 -5.72 -0.91 6.86
C LEU A 29 -4.70 -1.62 7.75
N ASP A 30 -4.78 -2.94 7.90
CA ASP A 30 -3.79 -3.76 8.65
C ASP A 30 -2.36 -3.67 8.05
N MET A 31 -2.21 -3.18 6.82
CA MET A 31 -0.89 -2.94 6.20
C MET A 31 -0.22 -1.65 6.66
N TYR A 32 -0.93 -0.75 7.33
CA TYR A 32 -0.42 0.55 7.77
C TYR A 32 -0.09 0.51 9.27
N HIS A 33 1.10 0.99 9.61
CA HIS A 33 1.46 1.23 11.01
C HIS A 33 0.61 2.36 11.61
N GLU A 34 0.41 2.37 12.93
CA GLU A 34 -0.38 3.40 13.62
C GLU A 34 0.15 4.84 13.42
N GLU A 35 1.46 4.95 13.17
CA GLU A 35 2.18 6.21 12.87
C GLU A 35 2.44 6.40 11.36
N ALA A 36 1.80 5.62 10.50
CA ALA A 36 2.03 5.70 9.06
C ALA A 36 1.54 7.04 8.49
N THR A 37 2.24 7.49 7.45
CA THR A 37 1.80 8.63 6.63
C THR A 37 1.51 8.15 5.23
N LEU A 38 0.33 8.49 4.72
CA LEU A 38 -0.09 8.21 3.35
C LEU A 38 0.02 9.48 2.50
N LEU A 39 0.64 9.34 1.34
CA LEU A 39 0.63 10.31 0.25
C LEU A 39 -0.41 9.86 -0.78
N PRO A 40 -1.67 10.30 -0.66
CA PRO A 40 -2.75 9.83 -1.51
C PRO A 40 -2.67 10.40 -2.93
N THR A 41 -3.10 9.63 -3.92
CA THR A 41 -3.17 10.07 -5.33
C THR A 41 -4.31 11.04 -5.58
N PHE A 42 -5.48 10.81 -4.97
CA PHE A 42 -6.70 11.58 -5.23
C PHE A 42 -6.98 12.69 -4.20
N SER A 43 -6.00 13.01 -3.34
CA SER A 43 -6.13 14.05 -2.32
C SER A 43 -4.85 14.89 -2.25
N PRO A 44 -4.97 16.23 -2.08
CA PRO A 44 -3.81 17.10 -1.92
C PRO A 44 -3.21 17.05 -0.52
N ASN A 45 -3.90 16.44 0.45
CA ASN A 45 -3.49 16.43 1.84
C ASN A 45 -2.68 15.19 2.16
N LEU A 46 -1.59 15.39 2.90
CA LEU A 46 -0.86 14.32 3.57
C LEU A 46 -1.70 13.80 4.74
N LEU A 47 -1.88 12.48 4.81
CA LEU A 47 -2.74 11.82 5.79
C LEU A 47 -1.85 11.11 6.81
N SER A 48 -2.00 11.43 8.09
CA SER A 48 -1.09 10.97 9.15
C SER A 48 -1.80 10.36 10.35
N THR A 49 -3.13 10.19 10.29
CA THR A 49 -3.87 9.46 11.30
C THR A 49 -4.58 8.25 10.69
N PRO A 50 -4.81 7.16 11.46
CA PRO A 50 -5.54 6.00 10.98
C PRO A 50 -6.91 6.36 10.39
N GLU A 51 -7.64 7.28 11.01
CA GLU A 51 -8.97 7.70 10.57
C GLU A 51 -8.93 8.42 9.20
N GLN A 52 -7.91 9.25 8.97
CA GLN A 52 -7.71 9.92 7.68
C GLN A 52 -7.40 8.92 6.57
N ILE A 53 -6.58 7.91 6.87
CA ILE A 53 -6.21 6.84 5.93
C ILE A 53 -7.43 5.97 5.62
N GLU A 54 -8.22 5.59 6.63
CA GLU A 54 -9.48 4.86 6.48
C GLU A 54 -10.48 5.63 5.61
N GLU A 55 -10.74 6.91 5.92
CA GLU A 55 -11.69 7.72 5.15
C GLU A 55 -11.28 7.82 3.68
N TYR A 56 -9.98 7.94 3.41
CA TYR A 56 -9.47 7.94 2.04
C TYR A 56 -9.81 6.64 1.31
N PHE A 57 -9.55 5.48 1.94
CA PHE A 57 -9.80 4.19 1.29
C PHE A 57 -11.28 3.88 1.13
N VAL A 58 -12.13 4.24 2.10
CA VAL A 58 -13.60 4.16 1.97
C VAL A 58 -14.03 4.92 0.72
N ARG A 59 -13.61 6.18 0.57
CA ARG A 59 -13.96 6.99 -0.60
C ARG A 59 -13.47 6.35 -1.90
N THR A 60 -12.25 5.84 -1.97
CA THR A 60 -11.74 5.22 -3.20
C THR A 60 -12.50 3.95 -3.59
N ILE A 61 -12.88 3.13 -2.61
CA ILE A 61 -13.64 1.89 -2.83
C ILE A 61 -15.07 2.23 -3.28
N GLU A 62 -15.72 3.21 -2.65
CA GLU A 62 -17.05 3.68 -3.07
C GLU A 62 -17.07 4.20 -4.50
N HIS A 63 -15.99 4.84 -4.95
CA HIS A 63 -15.83 5.33 -6.32
C HIS A 63 -15.29 4.27 -7.29
N GLN A 64 -15.17 3.01 -6.85
CA GLN A 64 -14.73 1.87 -7.67
C GLN A 64 -13.37 2.09 -8.35
N ALA A 65 -12.45 2.78 -7.66
CA ALA A 65 -11.08 2.91 -8.14
C ALA A 65 -10.39 1.54 -8.18
N SER A 66 -9.48 1.34 -9.15
CA SER A 66 -8.66 0.14 -9.27
C SER A 66 -7.21 0.49 -9.58
N VAL A 67 -6.28 -0.39 -9.21
CA VAL A 67 -4.84 -0.25 -9.44
C VAL A 67 -4.31 -1.50 -10.14
N GLU A 68 -3.32 -1.32 -11.02
CA GLU A 68 -2.57 -2.39 -11.68
C GLU A 68 -1.07 -2.07 -11.59
N ILE A 69 -0.24 -3.11 -11.47
CA ILE A 69 1.22 -2.99 -11.48
C ILE A 69 1.72 -3.37 -12.87
N ASP A 70 2.48 -2.50 -13.51
CA ASP A 70 3.23 -2.85 -14.72
C ASP A 70 4.60 -3.43 -14.30
N ASP A 71 4.66 -4.75 -14.14
CA ASP A 71 5.87 -5.47 -13.78
C ASP A 71 7.03 -5.25 -14.77
N GLY A 72 6.70 -4.97 -16.03
CA GLY A 72 7.69 -4.71 -17.08
C GLY A 72 8.40 -3.37 -16.93
N ARG A 73 7.82 -2.43 -16.15
CA ARG A 73 8.37 -1.09 -15.93
C ARG A 73 8.77 -0.82 -14.49
N THR A 74 8.40 -1.71 -13.58
CA THR A 74 8.75 -1.58 -12.16
C THR A 74 10.24 -1.78 -11.94
N ILE A 75 10.89 -0.76 -11.40
CA ILE A 75 12.29 -0.75 -10.97
C ILE A 75 12.33 -1.09 -9.48
N LYS A 76 13.02 -2.19 -9.15
CA LYS A 76 13.36 -2.56 -7.77
C LYS A 76 14.83 -2.28 -7.48
N LYS A 77 15.09 -1.56 -6.39
CA LYS A 77 16.44 -1.28 -5.91
C LYS A 77 16.55 -1.60 -4.42
N LYS A 78 17.42 -2.54 -4.04
CA LYS A 78 17.78 -2.76 -2.64
C LYS A 78 18.67 -1.62 -2.16
N LEU A 79 18.27 -0.93 -1.10
CA LEU A 79 19.01 0.19 -0.51
C LEU A 79 19.84 -0.26 0.71
N SER A 80 19.33 -1.22 1.49
CA SER A 80 20.04 -1.86 2.61
C SER A 80 19.47 -3.27 2.84
N GLU A 81 19.90 -3.99 3.88
CA GLU A 81 19.48 -5.39 4.12
C GLU A 81 17.96 -5.59 4.06
N ASN A 82 17.19 -4.68 4.67
CA ASN A 82 15.74 -4.75 4.81
C ASN A 82 15.01 -3.53 4.20
N MET A 83 15.70 -2.74 3.37
CA MET A 83 15.14 -1.55 2.75
C MET A 83 15.20 -1.66 1.24
N TYR A 84 14.05 -1.50 0.60
CA TYR A 84 13.88 -1.59 -0.84
C TYR A 84 13.15 -0.35 -1.34
N LEU A 85 13.55 0.13 -2.51
CA LEU A 85 12.83 1.12 -3.29
C LEU A 85 12.18 0.39 -4.47
N MET A 86 10.87 0.58 -4.62
CA MET A 86 10.11 0.20 -5.81
C MET A 86 9.52 1.45 -6.44
N THR A 87 9.68 1.60 -7.76
CA THR A 87 9.18 2.75 -8.54
C THR A 87 8.86 2.28 -9.95
N GLY A 88 7.85 2.85 -10.61
CA GLY A 88 7.45 2.53 -11.98
C GLY A 88 6.70 3.70 -12.61
#